data_AF-A0A1J4ZFE7-F1
#
_entry.id   AF-A0A1J4ZFE7-F1
#
_cell.length_a   1.000
_cell.length_b   1.000
_cell.length_c   1.000
_cell.angle_alpha   90.00
_cell.angle_beta   90.00
_cell.angle_gamma   90.00
#
_symmetry.space_group_name_H-M   'P 1'
#
loop_
_entity.id
_entity.type
_entity.pdbx_description
1 polymer ?
#
loop_
_entity_poly.entity_id
_entity_poly.type
_entity_poly.pdbx_seq_one_letter_code
_entity_poly.pdbx_strand_id
1 'polypeptide(L)' 'MDKKIFFYAIAILLVIGLLVMTFFPNMIYAFRDSGNSAEDKCNPPDGQTLEAWTEHMSHHPDIYKGCL' A
#
# COMPACT_ATOMS: atom_id res chain seq x y z
N MET A 1 -4.84 -21.48 26.77
CA MET A 1 -4.12 -20.20 26.65
C MET A 1 -4.62 -19.28 27.76
N ASP A 2 -3.73 -18.70 28.56
CA ASP A 2 -4.12 -17.80 29.65
C ASP A 2 -4.82 -16.56 29.06
N LYS A 3 -5.98 -16.18 29.60
CA LYS A 3 -6.74 -15.01 29.16
C LYS A 3 -5.89 -13.75 29.18
N LYS A 4 -4.95 -13.63 30.12
CA LYS A 4 -4.01 -12.50 30.20
C LYS A 4 -3.06 -12.45 29.00
N ILE A 5 -2.54 -13.60 28.58
CA ILE A 5 -1.65 -13.71 27.41
C ILE A 5 -2.40 -13.29 26.14
N PHE A 6 -3.67 -13.68 26.01
CA PHE A 6 -4.52 -13.24 24.90
C PHE A 6 -4.68 -11.71 24.86
N PHE A 7 -4.97 -11.07 25.99
CA PHE A 7 -5.07 -9.61 26.07
C PHE A 7 -3.75 -8.90 25.75
N TYR A 8 -2.62 -9.41 26.25
CA TYR A 8 -1.31 -8.85 25.93
C TYR A 8 -0.96 -8.98 24.45
N ALA A 9 -1.28 -10.12 23.82
CA ALA A 9 -1.08 -10.31 22.40
C ALA A 9 -1.87 -9.30 21.55
N ILE A 10 -3.14 -9.05 21.89
CA ILE A 10 -3.96 -8.04 21.23
C ILE A 10 -3.38 -6.64 21.45
N ALA A 11 -3.01 -6.28 22.68
CA ALA A 11 -2.45 -4.97 22.99
C ALA A 11 -1.15 -4.71 22.20
N ILE A 12 -0.26 -5.69 22.12
CA ILE A 12 0.98 -5.60 21.32
C ILE A 12 0.65 -5.41 19.83
N LEU A 13 -0.30 -6.17 19.29
CA LEU A 13 -0.69 -6.07 17.89
C LEU A 13 -1.28 -4.69 17.55
N LEU A 14 -2.08 -4.11 18.44
CA LEU A 14 -2.61 -2.76 18.28
C LEU A 14 -1.50 -1.70 18.31
N VAL A 15 -0.53 -1.82 19.23
CA VAL A 15 0.61 -0.91 19.30
C VAL A 15 1.46 -1.00 18.04
N ILE A 16 1.75 -2.20 17.56
CA ILE A 16 2.51 -2.39 16.31
C ILE A 16 1.75 -1.79 15.12
N GLY A 17 0.44 -2.06 15.00
CA GLY A 17 -0.38 -1.50 13.94
C GLY A 17 -0.39 0.03 13.95
N LEU A 18 -0.47 0.65 15.13
CA LEU A 18 -0.39 2.10 15.28
C LEU A 18 0.96 2.65 14.83
N LEU A 19 2.07 2.03 15.27
CA LEU A 19 3.41 2.46 14.86
C LEU A 19 3.59 2.36 13.35
N VAL A 20 3.15 1.25 12.73
CA VAL A 20 3.22 1.06 11.28
C VAL A 20 2.43 2.15 10.55
N MET A 21 1.21 2.46 10.96
CA MET A 21 0.40 3.52 10.34
C MET A 21 1.03 4.92 10.51
N THR A 22 1.68 5.19 11.64
CA THR A 22 2.34 6.47 11.90
C THR A 22 3.62 6.66 11.08
N PHE A 23 4.46 5.64 11.00
CA PHE A 23 5.75 5.73 10.29
C PHE A 23 5.65 5.46 8.78
N PHE A 24 4.58 4.81 8.34
CA PHE A 24 4.36 4.47 6.93
C PHE A 24 2.96 4.90 6.48
N PRO A 25 2.66 6.21 6.41
CA PRO A 25 1.32 6.73 6.11
C PRO A 25 0.81 6.29 4.73
N ASN A 26 1.71 6.01 3.78
CA ASN A 26 1.34 5.55 2.44
C ASN A 26 1.05 4.04 2.34
N MET A 27 1.21 3.26 3.41
CA MET A 27 0.83 1.84 3.43
C MET A 27 -0.67 1.63 3.13
N ILE A 28 -1.52 2.56 3.56
CA ILE A 28 -2.97 2.50 3.29
C ILE A 28 -3.24 2.48 1.77
N TYR A 29 -2.45 3.23 0.98
CA TYR A 29 -2.56 3.21 -0.48
C TYR A 29 -2.10 1.89 -1.08
N ALA A 30 -1.04 1.27 -0.53
CA ALA A 30 -0.60 -0.05 -0.97
C ALA A 30 -1.65 -1.15 -0.68
N PHE A 31 -2.33 -1.08 0.47
CA PHE A 31 -3.45 -1.96 0.76
C PHE A 31 -4.67 -1.71 -0.15
N ARG A 32 -4.98 -0.43 -0.44
CA ARG A 32 -6.03 -0.05 -1.39
C ARG A 32 -5.75 -0.59 -2.80
N ASP A 33 -4.50 -0.52 -3.24
CA ASP A 33 -4.08 -0.97 -4.57
C ASP A 33 -3.99 -2.51 -4.67
N SER A 34 -3.76 -3.21 -3.55
CA SER A 34 -3.72 -4.69 -3.50
C SER A 34 -5.07 -5.40 -3.78
N GLY A 35 -6.15 -4.65 -3.98
CA GLY A 35 -7.53 -5.15 -3.97
C GLY A 35 -8.30 -5.22 -5.31
N ASN A 36 -7.66 -5.02 -6.47
CA ASN A 36 -8.29 -4.63 -7.75
C ASN A 36 -8.65 -3.14 -7.81
N SER A 37 -7.67 -2.31 -8.11
CA SER A 37 -7.95 -1.10 -8.88
C SER A 37 -8.27 -1.55 -10.31
N ALA A 38 -9.56 -1.64 -10.64
CA ALA A 38 -10.06 -1.59 -12.01
C ALA A 38 -9.86 -0.19 -12.64
N GLU A 39 -8.93 0.59 -12.10
CA GLU A 39 -8.45 1.83 -12.66
C GLU A 39 -7.41 1.46 -13.71
N ASP A 40 -7.47 2.12 -14.87
CA ASP A 40 -6.53 1.90 -15.95
C ASP A 40 -5.11 2.20 -15.46
N LYS A 41 -4.36 1.12 -15.15
CA LYS A 41 -2.98 1.18 -14.62
C LYS A 41 -2.02 2.01 -15.47
N CYS A 42 -2.37 2.31 -16.71
CA CYS A 42 -1.59 3.17 -17.58
C CYS A 42 -1.77 4.67 -17.25
N ASN A 43 -2.80 5.03 -16.50
CA ASN A 43 -3.08 6.41 -16.12
C ASN A 43 -2.52 6.75 -14.73
N PRO A 44 -1.99 7.98 -14.55
CA PRO A 44 -1.49 8.42 -13.27
C PRO A 44 -2.63 8.52 -12.24
N PRO A 45 -2.40 8.13 -10.97
CA PRO A 45 -3.36 8.34 -9.90
C PRO A 45 -3.54 9.83 -9.60
N ASP A 46 -4.68 10.18 -9.01
CA ASP A 46 -4.98 11.56 -8.61
C ASP A 46 -3.85 12.16 -7.75
N GLY A 47 -3.38 13.34 -8.15
CA GLY A 47 -2.28 14.05 -7.47
C GLY A 47 -0.88 13.69 -7.96
N GLN A 48 -0.72 12.77 -8.92
CA GLN A 48 0.55 12.56 -9.63
C GLN A 48 0.56 13.18 -11.02
N THR A 49 1.77 13.52 -11.49
CA THR A 49 1.99 13.93 -12.88
C THR A 49 2.19 12.71 -13.77
N LEU A 50 1.83 12.84 -15.05
CA LEU A 50 2.08 11.80 -16.05
C LEU A 50 3.56 11.44 -16.16
N GLU A 51 4.45 12.43 -16.03
CA GLU A 51 5.91 12.22 -16.11
C GLU A 51 6.42 11.34 -14.96
N ALA A 52 6.03 11.66 -13.71
CA ALA A 52 6.39 10.86 -12.54
C ALA A 52 5.80 9.44 -12.62
N TRP A 53 4.59 9.30 -13.17
CA TRP A 53 3.98 7.98 -13.38
C TRP A 53 4.68 7.19 -14.47
N THR A 54 5.10 7.83 -15.55
CA THR A 54 5.88 7.22 -16.64
C THR A 54 7.22 6.67 -16.11
N GLU A 55 7.91 7.46 -15.28
CA GLU A 55 9.14 7.02 -14.62
C GLU A 55 8.86 5.83 -13.68
N HIS A 56 7.81 5.90 -12.87
CA HIS A 56 7.39 4.79 -12.00
C HIS A 56 7.10 3.51 -12.79
N MET A 57 6.33 3.60 -13.89
CA MET A 57 6.02 2.45 -14.75
C MET A 57 7.28 1.83 -15.36
N SER A 58 8.28 2.64 -15.70
CA SER A 58 9.55 2.16 -16.28
C SER A 58 10.35 1.25 -15.34
N HIS A 59 10.15 1.37 -14.02
CA HIS A 59 10.78 0.50 -13.01
C HIS A 59 10.06 -0.84 -12.82
N HIS A 60 8.82 -0.98 -13.33
CA HIS A 60 7.97 -2.17 -13.16
C HIS A 60 7.36 -2.65 -14.49
N PRO A 61 8.19 -3.01 -15.50
CA PRO A 61 7.74 -3.33 -16.86
C PRO A 61 6.87 -4.60 -16.95
N ASP A 62 6.98 -5.50 -15.98
CA ASP A 62 6.15 -6.69 -15.84
C ASP A 62 4.70 -6.32 -15.47
N ILE A 63 4.52 -5.32 -14.60
CA ILE A 63 3.22 -4.84 -14.15
C ILE A 63 2.56 -3.98 -15.22
N TYR A 64 3.32 -3.07 -15.85
CA TYR A 64 2.81 -2.07 -16.81
C TYR A 64 2.98 -2.46 -18.28
N LYS A 65 3.11 -3.75 -18.57
CA LYS A 65 3.21 -4.24 -19.95
C LYS A 65 2.04 -3.75 -20.81
N GLY A 66 2.35 -2.95 -21.82
CA GLY A 66 1.37 -2.34 -22.75
C GLY A 66 0.95 -0.90 -22.43
N CYS A 67 1.48 -0.30 -21.35
CA CYS A 67 1.25 1.12 -21.01
C CYS A 67 2.34 2.07 -21.54
N LEU A 68 3.50 1.52 -21.92
CA LEU A 68 4.68 2.21 -22.44
C LEU A 68 5.02 1.70 -23.84
#